data_AF-A0A4U0X575-F1
#
_entry.id   AF-A0A4U0X575-F1
#
_cell.length_a   1.000
_cell.length_b   1.000
_cell.length_c   1.000
_cell.angle_alpha   90.00
_cell.angle_beta   90.00
_cell.angle_gamma   90.00
#
_symmetry.space_group_name_H-M   'P 1'
#
loop_
_entity.id
_entity.type
_entity.pdbx_description
1 polymer ?
#
loop_
_entity_poly.entity_id
_entity_poly.type
_entity_poly.pdbx_seq_one_letter_code
_entity_poly.pdbx_strand_id
1 'polypeptide(L)'
;MAAVESKFDPKDMIFRHLGPTGLKVSVLSLGGWLTYGGTQKGNVVKDCLETAWNNGINFFDTAEVYANGQCEIEMGQALKELAWPRDEYVLSTKVFFGTGRKEPNTRGLSRKHVVEGLKSSLQRLQQPYVDIVLAHRPDVGTPMKEI
;
A
#
# COMPACT_ATOMS: atom_id res chain seq x y z
N MET A 1 -32.29 -4.02 3.57
CA MET A 1 -30.87 -4.41 3.60
C MET A 1 -30.12 -3.43 2.71
N ALA A 2 -28.94 -2.96 3.12
CA ALA A 2 -28.11 -2.17 2.22
C ALA A 2 -27.75 -3.01 0.99
N ALA A 3 -27.78 -2.41 -0.20
CA ALA A 3 -27.40 -3.09 -1.43
C ALA A 3 -25.90 -3.46 -1.47
N VAL A 4 -25.10 -2.88 -0.57
CA VAL A 4 -23.68 -3.15 -0.37
C VAL A 4 -23.44 -3.28 1.14
N GLU A 5 -22.80 -4.37 1.54
CA GLU A 5 -22.39 -4.59 2.93
C GLU A 5 -21.21 -3.68 3.27
N SER A 6 -21.25 -3.02 4.42
CA SER A 6 -20.17 -2.19 4.92
C SER A 6 -19.60 -2.79 6.20
N LYS A 7 -18.27 -2.87 6.30
CA LYS A 7 -17.56 -3.33 7.52
C LYS A 7 -16.78 -2.21 8.20
N PHE A 8 -16.68 -1.05 7.56
CA PHE A 8 -15.94 0.09 8.07
C PHE A 8 -16.82 0.95 8.98
N ASP A 9 -16.31 1.25 10.17
CA ASP A 9 -16.90 2.24 11.08
C ASP A 9 -15.89 3.37 11.29
N PRO A 10 -16.18 4.62 10.86
CA PRO A 10 -15.24 5.72 10.98
C PRO A 10 -14.94 6.13 12.44
N LYS A 11 -15.75 5.70 13.42
CA LYS A 11 -15.65 6.16 14.82
C LYS A 11 -15.63 7.70 14.87
N ASP A 12 -14.75 8.26 15.71
CA ASP A 12 -14.47 9.70 15.79
C ASP A 12 -13.27 10.13 14.90
N MET A 13 -12.83 9.28 13.95
CA MET A 13 -11.71 9.61 13.07
C MET A 13 -12.03 10.81 12.19
N ILE A 14 -11.08 11.75 12.11
CA ILE A 14 -11.17 12.88 11.19
C ILE A 14 -10.68 12.45 9.81
N PHE A 15 -11.40 12.81 8.76
CA PHE A 15 -11.01 12.57 7.38
C PHE A 15 -10.72 13.88 6.66
N ARG A 16 -9.69 13.90 5.80
CA ARG A 16 -9.33 15.05 4.99
C ARG A 16 -9.13 14.64 3.53
N HIS A 17 -9.37 15.60 2.65
CA HIS A 17 -9.04 15.45 1.23
C HIS A 17 -7.52 15.29 1.06
N LEU A 18 -7.11 14.36 0.20
CA LEU A 18 -5.72 14.23 -0.21
C LEU A 18 -5.40 15.33 -1.23
N GLY A 19 -4.97 16.50 -0.74
CA GLY A 19 -4.74 17.67 -1.57
C GLY A 19 -6.04 18.17 -2.25
N PRO A 20 -5.99 18.65 -3.50
CA PRO A 20 -7.17 19.14 -4.22
C PRO A 20 -8.01 18.01 -4.86
N THR A 21 -7.88 16.77 -4.38
CA THR A 21 -8.60 15.60 -4.94
C THR A 21 -9.90 15.29 -4.19
N GLY A 22 -10.77 14.47 -4.78
CA GLY A 22 -11.98 13.97 -4.11
C GLY A 22 -11.73 12.85 -3.09
N LEU A 23 -10.54 12.25 -3.07
CA LEU A 23 -10.20 11.15 -2.18
C LEU A 23 -10.04 11.64 -0.74
N LYS A 24 -10.77 11.02 0.19
CA LYS A 24 -10.67 11.29 1.63
C LYS A 24 -9.88 10.17 2.32
N VAL A 25 -8.89 10.56 3.11
CA VAL A 25 -8.09 9.67 3.94
C VAL A 25 -8.22 10.06 5.41
N SER A 26 -8.12 9.08 6.31
CA SER A 26 -8.01 9.32 7.74
C SER A 26 -6.79 10.19 8.05
N VAL A 27 -6.90 11.10 9.01
CA VAL A 27 -5.78 12.01 9.38
C VAL A 27 -4.56 11.27 9.93
N LEU A 28 -4.75 10.04 10.41
CA LEU A 28 -3.70 9.09 10.72
C LEU A 28 -3.73 7.97 9.68
N SER A 29 -2.56 7.50 9.27
CA SER A 29 -2.39 6.39 8.32
C SER A 29 -1.42 5.38 8.91
N LEU A 30 -1.58 4.10 8.55
CA LEU A 30 -0.69 3.04 9.02
C LEU A 30 0.32 2.68 7.93
N GLY A 31 1.60 3.00 8.17
CA GLY A 31 2.70 2.64 7.27
C GLY A 31 3.44 1.38 7.72
N GLY A 32 3.80 0.51 6.77
CA GLY A 32 4.47 -0.76 7.07
C GLY A 32 6.00 -0.72 7.18
N TRP A 33 6.63 0.44 6.99
CA TRP A 33 8.08 0.59 6.89
C TRP A 33 8.82 0.07 8.15
N LEU A 34 9.91 -0.68 7.94
CA LEU A 34 10.74 -1.39 8.93
C LEU A 34 10.04 -2.54 9.69
N THR A 35 8.73 -2.40 9.94
CA THR A 35 7.99 -3.29 10.82
C THR A 35 7.58 -4.58 10.13
N TYR A 36 6.73 -4.51 9.10
CA TYR A 36 6.10 -5.69 8.51
C TYR A 36 7.02 -6.38 7.50
N GLY A 37 7.13 -7.70 7.59
CA GLY A 37 8.06 -8.51 6.79
C GLY A 37 9.53 -8.37 7.22
N GLY A 38 9.84 -7.36 8.05
CA GLY A 38 11.11 -7.18 8.74
C GLY A 38 11.02 -7.76 10.15
N THR A 39 10.86 -6.88 11.15
CA THR A 39 10.82 -7.26 12.57
C THR A 39 9.57 -8.04 12.98
N GLN A 40 8.45 -7.84 12.29
CA GLN A 40 7.14 -8.42 12.62
C GLN A 40 6.58 -9.17 11.41
N LYS A 41 6.04 -10.38 11.64
CA LYS A 41 5.53 -11.30 10.63
C LYS A 41 4.37 -12.13 11.19
N GLY A 42 3.43 -12.54 10.34
CA GLY A 42 2.27 -13.33 10.71
C GLY A 42 1.19 -12.53 11.46
N ASN A 43 0.54 -13.16 12.44
CA ASN A 43 -0.67 -12.65 13.09
C ASN A 43 -0.54 -11.21 13.61
N VAL A 44 0.62 -10.83 14.16
CA VAL A 44 0.83 -9.46 14.67
C VAL A 44 0.61 -8.38 13.60
N VAL A 45 0.91 -8.67 12.32
CA VAL A 45 0.68 -7.74 11.22
C VAL A 45 -0.83 -7.54 11.02
N LYS A 46 -1.59 -8.64 11.04
CA LYS A 46 -3.05 -8.62 10.99
C LYS A 46 -3.64 -7.86 12.17
N ASP A 47 -3.18 -8.15 13.39
CA ASP A 47 -3.68 -7.52 14.61
C ASP A 47 -3.43 -6.00 14.58
N CYS A 48 -2.27 -5.56 14.06
CA CYS A 48 -1.99 -4.13 13.87
C CYS A 48 -2.93 -3.48 12.86
N LEU A 49 -3.13 -4.11 11.69
CA LEU A 49 -4.05 -3.62 10.66
C LEU A 49 -5.48 -3.53 11.23
N GLU A 50 -5.96 -4.59 11.87
CA GLU A 50 -7.28 -4.66 12.49
C GLU A 50 -7.49 -3.62 13.57
N THR A 51 -6.48 -3.42 14.41
CA THR A 51 -6.52 -2.37 15.43
C THR A 51 -6.65 -0.98 14.79
N ALA A 52 -5.89 -0.70 13.72
CA ALA A 52 -6.00 0.58 13.02
C ALA A 52 -7.40 0.78 12.40
N TRP A 53 -7.92 -0.23 11.70
CA TRP A 53 -9.26 -0.21 11.12
C TRP A 53 -10.35 0.01 12.16
N ASN A 54 -10.29 -0.71 13.28
CA ASN A 54 -11.26 -0.58 14.38
C ASN A 54 -11.25 0.79 15.06
N ASN A 55 -10.22 1.60 14.82
CA ASN A 55 -10.10 2.98 15.26
C ASN A 55 -10.32 4.00 14.12
N GLY A 56 -10.93 3.58 13.01
CA GLY A 56 -11.33 4.45 11.90
C GLY A 56 -10.21 4.81 10.93
N ILE A 57 -9.02 4.18 11.00
CA ILE A 57 -7.96 4.38 10.00
C ILE A 57 -8.35 3.63 8.73
N ASN A 58 -8.47 4.36 7.61
CA ASN A 58 -8.77 3.78 6.30
C ASN A 58 -7.56 3.76 5.35
N PHE A 59 -6.45 4.42 5.70
CA PHE A 59 -5.30 4.56 4.81
C PHE A 59 -4.08 3.75 5.28
N PHE A 60 -3.68 2.79 4.44
CA PHE A 60 -2.56 1.88 4.67
C PHE A 60 -1.49 2.07 3.59
N ASP A 61 -0.21 2.13 3.99
CA ASP A 61 0.90 2.46 3.11
C ASP A 61 2.04 1.43 3.17
N THR A 62 2.54 1.05 1.99
CA THR A 62 3.68 0.15 1.82
C THR A 62 4.58 0.60 0.66
N ALA A 63 5.61 -0.18 0.31
CA ALA A 63 6.43 0.03 -0.88
C ALA A 63 7.09 -1.29 -1.32
N GLU A 64 7.43 -1.41 -2.60
CA GLU A 64 8.08 -2.63 -3.13
C GLU A 64 9.36 -3.02 -2.38
N VAL A 65 10.09 -2.02 -1.86
CA VAL A 65 11.37 -2.22 -1.18
C VAL A 65 11.24 -2.53 0.30
N TYR A 66 10.08 -2.27 0.92
CA TYR A 66 9.93 -2.49 2.35
C TYR A 66 10.12 -3.97 2.68
N ALA A 67 11.18 -4.24 3.45
CA ALA A 67 11.70 -5.58 3.71
C ALA A 67 11.88 -6.43 2.42
N ASN A 68 12.39 -5.83 1.33
CA ASN A 68 12.57 -6.49 0.03
C ASN A 68 11.27 -7.14 -0.51
N GLY A 69 10.14 -6.47 -0.34
CA GLY A 69 8.82 -6.93 -0.77
C GLY A 69 8.07 -7.76 0.27
N GLN A 70 8.70 -8.15 1.38
CA GLN A 70 8.03 -8.92 2.43
C GLN A 70 6.92 -8.12 3.12
N CYS A 71 7.04 -6.80 3.23
CA CYS A 71 5.98 -5.96 3.79
C CYS A 71 4.67 -6.10 3.00
N GLU A 72 4.74 -6.11 1.66
CA GLU A 72 3.58 -6.28 0.79
C GLU A 72 2.97 -7.69 0.92
N ILE A 73 3.80 -8.72 1.09
CA ILE A 73 3.33 -10.10 1.29
C ILE A 73 2.57 -10.23 2.60
N GLU A 74 3.15 -9.73 3.70
CA GLU A 74 2.55 -9.79 5.04
C GLU A 74 1.25 -8.99 5.11
N MET A 75 1.25 -7.75 4.60
CA MET A 75 0.03 -6.94 4.55
C MET A 75 -1.03 -7.54 3.62
N GLY A 76 -0.64 -8.10 2.47
CA GLY A 76 -1.56 -8.76 1.55
C GLY A 76 -2.23 -9.99 2.16
N GLN A 77 -1.45 -10.81 2.88
CA GLN A 77 -1.98 -11.96 3.62
C GLN A 77 -2.94 -11.52 4.73
N ALA A 78 -2.57 -10.49 5.51
CA ALA A 78 -3.43 -9.94 6.56
C ALA A 78 -4.75 -9.40 6.00
N LEU A 79 -4.73 -8.59 4.94
CA LEU A 79 -5.93 -8.03 4.31
C LEU A 79 -6.86 -9.12 3.77
N LYS A 80 -6.29 -10.19 3.20
CA LYS A 80 -7.05 -11.35 2.73
C LYS A 80 -7.75 -12.10 3.87
N GLU A 81 -7.07 -12.28 4.99
CA GLU A 81 -7.65 -12.92 6.19
C GLU A 81 -8.74 -12.07 6.85
N LEU A 82 -8.54 -10.75 6.89
CA LEU A 82 -9.51 -9.79 7.45
C LEU A 82 -10.79 -9.68 6.61
N ALA A 83 -10.69 -9.97 5.31
CA ALA A 83 -11.81 -9.98 4.37
C ALA A 83 -12.66 -8.69 4.44
N TRP A 84 -11.98 -7.54 4.56
CA TRP A 84 -12.61 -6.23 4.44
C TRP A 84 -13.05 -5.96 3.00
N PRO A 85 -14.17 -5.25 2.79
CA PRO A 85 -14.53 -4.77 1.46
C PRO A 85 -13.40 -3.90 0.90
N ARG A 86 -12.93 -4.23 -0.32
CA ARG A 86 -11.77 -3.56 -0.93
C ARG A 86 -12.02 -2.07 -1.16
N ASP A 87 -13.26 -1.68 -1.40
CA ASP A 87 -13.71 -0.31 -1.63
C ASP A 87 -13.76 0.56 -0.36
N GLU A 88 -13.49 -0.01 0.82
CA GLU A 88 -13.58 0.71 2.10
C GLU A 88 -12.23 1.15 2.70
N TYR A 89 -11.11 0.73 2.11
CA TYR A 89 -9.79 1.25 2.46
C TYR A 89 -9.04 1.83 1.28
N VAL A 90 -8.14 2.76 1.61
CA VAL A 90 -7.13 3.32 0.72
C VAL A 90 -5.82 2.57 0.96
N LEU A 91 -5.24 2.06 -0.11
CA LEU A 91 -3.95 1.36 -0.09
C LEU A 91 -2.99 2.06 -1.05
N SER A 92 -1.80 2.43 -0.55
CA SER A 92 -0.71 2.93 -1.38
C SER A 92 0.46 1.96 -1.45
N THR A 93 1.12 1.92 -2.61
CA THR A 93 2.48 1.39 -2.73
C THR A 93 3.38 2.38 -3.46
N LYS A 94 4.67 2.10 -3.47
CA LYS A 94 5.69 2.97 -4.07
C LYS A 94 6.65 2.13 -4.89
N VAL A 95 7.03 2.68 -6.05
CA VAL A 95 7.98 2.08 -6.98
C VAL A 95 9.21 2.96 -7.09
N PHE A 96 10.40 2.38 -6.93
CA PHE A 96 11.69 2.94 -7.31
C PHE A 96 12.82 1.92 -7.03
N PHE A 97 12.87 1.38 -5.82
CA PHE A 97 14.08 0.71 -5.30
C PHE A 97 14.14 -0.78 -5.63
N GLY A 98 13.07 -1.36 -6.17
CA GLY A 98 12.96 -2.79 -6.41
C GLY A 98 12.98 -3.62 -5.12
N THR A 99 13.13 -4.93 -5.29
CA THR A 99 13.21 -5.91 -4.18
C THR A 99 14.62 -6.49 -4.01
N GLY A 100 15.66 -5.78 -4.47
CA GLY A 100 17.05 -6.24 -4.41
C GLY A 100 17.50 -7.14 -5.59
N ARG A 101 16.68 -7.22 -6.64
CA ARG A 101 17.02 -7.84 -7.92
C ARG A 101 18.21 -7.11 -8.58
N LYS A 102 19.03 -7.85 -9.34
CA LYS A 102 20.27 -7.33 -9.96
C LYS A 102 20.06 -6.91 -11.42
N GLU A 103 18.95 -7.30 -12.02
CA GLU A 103 18.66 -7.01 -13.41
C GLU A 103 18.50 -5.50 -13.61
N PRO A 104 19.07 -4.91 -14.69
CA PRO A 104 19.19 -3.45 -14.83
C PRO A 104 17.89 -2.65 -14.75
N ASN A 105 16.77 -3.29 -15.10
CA ASN A 105 15.45 -2.66 -15.20
C ASN A 105 14.54 -2.98 -14.00
N THR A 106 15.14 -3.27 -12.83
CA THR A 106 14.41 -3.60 -11.59
C THR A 106 14.51 -2.49 -10.54
N ARG A 107 14.89 -1.28 -10.97
CA ARG A 107 15.04 -0.07 -10.17
C ARG A 107 14.82 1.17 -11.04
N GLY A 108 14.54 2.32 -10.43
CA GLY A 108 14.35 3.62 -11.07
C GLY A 108 12.89 3.91 -11.38
N LEU A 109 12.64 4.90 -12.23
CA LEU A 109 11.30 5.28 -12.67
C LEU A 109 11.10 5.16 -14.18
N SER A 110 11.95 4.39 -14.87
CA SER A 110 11.67 4.00 -16.25
C SER A 110 10.26 3.41 -16.36
N ARG A 111 9.56 3.66 -17.47
CA ARG A 111 8.21 3.11 -17.69
C ARG A 111 8.18 1.60 -17.49
N LYS A 112 9.26 0.90 -17.86
CA LYS A 112 9.42 -0.54 -17.65
C LYS A 112 9.35 -0.91 -16.18
N HIS A 113 10.12 -0.25 -15.31
CA HIS A 113 10.13 -0.57 -13.88
C HIS A 113 8.84 -0.12 -13.20
N VAL A 114 8.26 1.03 -13.56
CA VAL A 114 6.96 1.47 -13.02
C VAL A 114 5.87 0.42 -13.27
N VAL A 115 5.75 -0.06 -14.51
CA VAL A 115 4.73 -1.05 -14.88
C VAL A 115 5.00 -2.42 -14.25
N GLU A 116 6.22 -2.96 -14.38
CA GLU A 116 6.55 -4.30 -13.90
C GLU A 116 6.70 -4.38 -12.37
N GLY A 117 7.22 -3.31 -11.77
CA GLY A 117 7.31 -3.13 -10.32
C GLY A 117 5.92 -3.09 -9.69
N LEU A 118 5.00 -2.29 -10.24
CA LEU A 118 3.61 -2.24 -9.77
C LEU A 118 2.89 -3.59 -9.93
N LYS A 119 3.01 -4.26 -11.08
CA LYS A 119 2.45 -5.61 -11.26
C LYS A 119 2.94 -6.58 -10.18
N SER A 120 4.24 -6.54 -9.89
CA SER A 120 4.85 -7.39 -8.87
C SER A 120 4.36 -7.04 -7.46
N SER A 121 4.18 -5.74 -7.16
CA SER A 121 3.58 -5.26 -5.91
C SER A 121 2.14 -5.74 -5.74
N LEU A 122 1.30 -5.62 -6.77
CA LEU A 122 -0.08 -6.09 -6.75
C LEU A 122 -0.17 -7.60 -6.50
N GLN A 123 0.72 -8.38 -7.11
CA GLN A 123 0.82 -9.82 -6.87
C GLN A 123 1.18 -10.14 -5.42
N ARG A 124 2.17 -9.45 -4.83
CA ARG A 124 2.55 -9.64 -3.42
C ARG A 124 1.44 -9.22 -2.46
N LEU A 125 0.79 -8.09 -2.72
CA LEU A 125 -0.35 -7.58 -1.96
C LEU A 125 -1.61 -8.45 -2.11
N GLN A 126 -1.67 -9.33 -3.11
CA GLN A 126 -2.88 -10.07 -3.47
C GLN A 126 -4.08 -9.15 -3.73
N GLN A 127 -3.83 -7.98 -4.33
CA GLN A 127 -4.84 -6.97 -4.62
C GLN A 127 -4.98 -6.71 -6.14
N PRO A 128 -6.19 -6.45 -6.63
CA PRO A 128 -6.41 -6.12 -8.04
C PRO A 128 -5.89 -4.71 -8.40
N TYR A 129 -5.84 -3.80 -7.43
CA TYR A 129 -5.36 -2.43 -7.58
C TYR A 129 -4.89 -1.85 -6.25
N VAL A 130 -4.14 -0.76 -6.32
CA VAL A 130 -3.87 0.18 -5.22
C VAL A 130 -4.49 1.52 -5.57
N ASP A 131 -4.91 2.28 -4.57
CA ASP A 131 -5.57 3.58 -4.75
C ASP A 131 -4.56 4.66 -5.15
N ILE A 132 -3.31 4.50 -4.69
CA ILE A 132 -2.23 5.45 -4.96
C ILE A 132 -0.95 4.67 -5.28
N VAL A 133 -0.34 5.00 -6.42
CA VAL A 133 1.02 4.56 -6.76
C VAL A 133 1.93 5.77 -6.69
N LEU A 134 2.96 5.70 -5.85
CA LEU A 134 3.93 6.79 -5.69
C LEU A 134 5.25 6.44 -6.39
N ALA A 135 5.82 7.43 -7.07
CA ALA A 135 7.25 7.47 -7.32
C ALA A 135 7.95 7.62 -5.95
N HIS A 136 8.67 6.59 -5.50
CA HIS A 136 9.21 6.55 -4.13
C HIS A 136 10.29 7.64 -3.91
N ARG A 137 10.97 8.08 -4.97
CA ARG A 137 11.93 9.18 -4.96
C ARG A 137 12.17 9.69 -6.38
N PRO A 138 12.74 10.89 -6.56
CA PRO A 138 13.16 11.36 -7.88
C PRO A 138 14.18 10.41 -8.54
N ASP A 139 14.04 10.26 -9.86
CA ASP A 139 15.00 9.56 -10.73
C ASP A 139 15.66 10.56 -11.69
N VAL A 140 16.93 10.89 -11.45
CA VAL A 140 17.68 11.81 -12.32
C VAL A 140 18.09 11.17 -13.66
N GLY A 141 18.00 9.84 -13.77
CA GLY A 141 18.32 9.10 -14.98
C GLY A 141 17.13 8.90 -15.92
N THR A 142 15.91 9.26 -15.50
CA THR A 142 14.68 9.09 -16.29
C THR A 142 14.04 10.45 -16.55
N PRO A 143 13.72 10.82 -17.81
CA PRO A 143 13.02 12.08 -18.10
C PRO A 143 11.67 12.16 -17.40
N MET A 144 11.32 13.32 -16.82
CA MET A 144 10.04 13.51 -16.12
C MET A 144 8.81 13.23 -17.00
N LYS A 145 8.93 13.38 -18.33
CA LYS A 145 7.85 13.06 -19.26
C LYS A 145 7.62 11.54 -19.41
N GLU A 146 8.65 10.72 -19.16
CA GLU A 146 8.51 9.26 -19.17
C GLU A 146 7.88 8.73 -17.89
N ILE A 147 8.24 9.34 -16.75
CA ILE A 147 7.69 9.06 -15.41
C ILE A 147 6.19 9.40 -15.39
#